data_AF-X0TND3-F1
#
_entry.id   AF-X0TND3-F1
#
_cell.length_a   1.000
_cell.length_b   1.000
_cell.length_c   1.000
_cell.angle_alpha   90.00
_cell.angle_beta   90.00
_cell.angle_gamma   90.00
#
_symmetry.space_group_name_H-M   'P 1'
#
loop_
_entity.id
_entity.type
_entity.pdbx_description
1 polymer ?
#
loop_
_entity_poly.entity_id
_entity_poly.type
_entity_poly.pdbx_seq_one_letter_code
_entity_poly.pdbx_strand_id
1 'polypeptide(L)'
;VPHRLINFDLAKKYCCGENATVYKKGESLIFEFCSEPEYSEWEESESRLSSLIPLRFDIIRGDYRCLYLGWLYCAQTGDFGEDEFDPPVPPNLGDLTAPLKSFVDFMRIDIDLIVVAAENSASKDMQAEHQEKLKSWISNLPEKEKDEILFRMVKANGPYAGTELMQRFQQTVPIKDNYKSGKKLRTVEDLMTKAEAYAAGK
;
A
#
# COMPACT_ATOMS: atom_id res chain seq x y z
N VAL A 1 12.95 2.16 -4.12
CA VAL A 1 13.06 2.71 -2.74
C VAL A 1 14.10 1.92 -1.95
N PRO A 2 14.76 2.47 -0.91
CA PRO A 2 15.74 1.71 -0.12
C PRO A 2 15.10 0.50 0.59
N HIS A 3 15.65 -0.70 0.44
CA HIS A 3 15.00 -1.92 0.94
C HIS A 3 14.82 -1.94 2.46
N ARG A 4 15.77 -1.36 3.21
CA ARG A 4 15.75 -1.28 4.68
C ARG A 4 14.58 -0.48 5.26
N LEU A 5 13.86 0.27 4.41
CA LEU A 5 12.73 1.11 4.82
C LEU A 5 11.38 0.45 4.54
N ILE A 6 11.35 -0.69 3.84
CA ILE A 6 10.13 -1.30 3.32
C ILE A 6 9.93 -2.68 3.95
N ASN A 7 8.68 -3.00 4.26
CA ASN A 7 8.31 -4.35 4.68
C ASN A 7 8.25 -5.21 3.42
N PHE A 8 9.35 -5.88 3.09
CA PHE A 8 9.47 -6.60 1.83
C PHE A 8 8.51 -7.79 1.74
N ASP A 9 8.24 -8.48 2.85
CA ASP A 9 7.30 -9.60 2.86
C ASP A 9 5.87 -9.15 2.58
N LEU A 10 5.46 -8.01 3.13
CA LEU A 10 4.16 -7.42 2.81
C LEU A 10 4.12 -6.90 1.37
N ALA A 11 5.20 -6.24 0.91
CA ALA A 11 5.29 -5.75 -0.46
C ALA A 11 5.16 -6.88 -1.50
N LYS A 12 5.75 -8.05 -1.26
CA LYS A 12 5.60 -9.23 -2.13
C LYS A 12 4.16 -9.75 -2.21
N LYS A 13 3.37 -9.63 -1.14
CA LYS A 13 1.96 -10.03 -1.16
C LYS A 13 1.11 -9.14 -2.06
N TYR A 14 1.50 -7.88 -2.22
CA TYR A 14 0.85 -6.96 -3.14
C TYR A 14 1.39 -7.11 -4.57
N CYS A 15 2.69 -7.31 -4.72
CA CYS A 15 3.36 -7.34 -6.01
C CYS A 15 3.70 -8.79 -6.43
N CYS A 16 2.65 -9.60 -6.63
CA CYS A 16 2.74 -11.01 -7.00
C CYS A 16 2.07 -11.37 -8.34
N GLY A 17 1.45 -10.40 -9.03
CA GLY A 17 0.88 -10.60 -10.36
C GLY A 17 1.89 -10.34 -11.47
N GLU A 18 1.48 -10.51 -12.73
CA GLU A 18 2.32 -10.24 -13.90
C GLU A 18 2.52 -8.73 -14.09
N ASN A 19 1.46 -7.96 -13.81
CA ASN A 19 1.41 -6.51 -14.03
C ASN A 19 1.84 -5.65 -12.84
N ALA A 20 2.15 -6.27 -11.69
CA ALA A 20 2.66 -5.58 -10.51
C ALA A 20 3.71 -6.45 -9.81
N THR A 21 4.99 -6.10 -9.99
CA THR A 21 6.11 -6.90 -9.48
C THR A 21 7.04 -6.09 -8.57
N VAL A 22 7.75 -6.80 -7.69
CA VAL A 22 8.78 -6.21 -6.82
C VAL A 22 10.04 -7.07 -6.82
N TYR A 23 11.19 -6.44 -7.02
CA TYR A 23 12.48 -7.13 -6.96
C TYR A 23 13.58 -6.26 -6.35
N LYS A 24 14.61 -6.92 -5.83
CA LYS A 24 15.77 -6.26 -5.23
C LYS A 24 16.82 -5.98 -6.30
N LYS A 25 17.31 -4.74 -6.34
CA LYS A 25 18.44 -4.31 -7.16
C LYS A 25 19.41 -3.49 -6.29
N GLY A 26 20.54 -4.10 -5.93
CA GLY A 26 21.49 -3.53 -4.97
C GLY A 26 20.82 -3.27 -3.61
N GLU A 27 20.94 -2.03 -3.11
CA GLU A 27 20.29 -1.61 -1.85
C GLU A 27 18.84 -1.15 -2.02
N SER A 28 18.29 -1.20 -3.23
CA SER A 28 16.93 -0.74 -3.53
C SER A 28 15.97 -1.90 -3.84
N LEU A 29 14.70 -1.69 -3.52
CA LEU A 29 13.58 -2.38 -4.13
C LEU A 29 13.07 -1.57 -5.32
N ILE A 30 12.83 -2.26 -6.42
CA ILE A 30 12.19 -1.74 -7.63
C ILE A 30 10.76 -2.28 -7.65
N PHE A 31 9.81 -1.37 -7.85
CA PHE A 31 8.41 -1.69 -8.08
C PHE A 31 8.13 -1.39 -9.54
N GLU A 32 7.53 -2.35 -10.21
CA GLU A 32 7.22 -2.26 -11.64
C GLU A 32 5.74 -2.52 -11.83
N PHE A 33 5.10 -1.63 -12.58
CA PHE A 33 3.68 -1.66 -12.88
C PHE A 33 3.52 -1.54 -14.40
N CYS A 34 2.82 -2.49 -14.99
CA CYS A 34 2.55 -2.54 -16.42
C CYS A 34 1.05 -2.38 -16.65
N SER A 35 0.68 -1.51 -17.59
CA SER A 35 -0.69 -1.39 -18.08
C SER A 35 -0.62 -1.34 -19.59
N GLU A 36 -1.05 -2.42 -20.25
CA GLU A 36 -1.05 -2.50 -21.70
C GLU A 36 -2.37 -1.93 -22.26
N PRO A 37 -2.32 -1.02 -23.26
CA PRO A 37 -3.53 -0.59 -23.93
C PRO A 37 -3.97 -1.59 -25.00
N GLU A 38 -5.28 -1.88 -25.06
CA GLU A 38 -5.86 -2.72 -26.13
C GLU A 38 -5.71 -2.09 -27.52
N TYR A 39 -5.64 -0.75 -27.64
CA TYR A 39 -5.38 -0.04 -28.90
C TYR A 39 -4.58 1.24 -28.65
N SER A 40 -3.56 1.51 -29.47
CA SER A 40 -2.64 2.64 -29.32
C SER A 40 -3.26 3.95 -29.79
N GLU A 41 -4.05 4.60 -28.94
CA GLU A 41 -4.23 6.05 -29.03
C GLU A 41 -3.10 6.71 -28.23
N TRP A 42 -2.14 7.27 -28.97
CA TRP A 42 -1.01 8.01 -28.42
C TRP A 42 -1.50 9.34 -27.85
N GLU A 43 -2.05 9.32 -26.63
CA GLU A 43 -2.23 10.54 -25.84
C GLU A 43 -0.94 10.90 -25.09
N GLU A 44 -0.66 12.21 -24.99
CA GLU A 44 0.52 12.80 -24.34
C GLU A 44 0.71 12.28 -22.89
N SER A 45 1.53 11.23 -22.75
CA SER A 45 1.68 10.44 -21.53
C SER A 45 2.70 11.01 -20.52
N GLU A 46 3.56 11.95 -20.93
CA GLU A 46 4.65 12.44 -20.07
C GLU A 46 4.16 13.25 -18.87
N SER A 47 3.08 14.00 -19.02
CA SER A 47 2.50 14.78 -17.92
C SER A 47 1.89 13.86 -16.84
N ARG A 48 1.34 12.70 -17.24
CA ARG A 48 0.68 11.73 -16.34
C ARG A 48 1.67 11.03 -15.42
N LEU A 49 2.88 10.68 -15.89
CA LEU A 49 3.88 9.99 -15.06
C LEU A 49 4.47 10.89 -13.95
N SER A 50 4.55 12.20 -14.19
CA SER A 50 5.07 13.15 -13.19
C SER A 50 4.23 13.19 -11.91
N SER A 51 2.91 12.97 -12.05
CA SER A 51 1.97 12.90 -10.93
C SER A 51 2.20 11.70 -9.99
N LEU A 52 2.94 10.69 -10.45
CA LEU A 52 3.24 9.47 -9.71
C LEU A 52 4.51 9.58 -8.88
N ILE A 53 5.34 10.61 -9.10
CA ILE A 53 6.59 10.86 -8.36
C ILE A 53 6.38 10.81 -6.83
N PRO A 54 5.30 11.39 -6.25
CA PRO A 54 5.06 11.33 -4.81
C PRO A 54 4.87 9.93 -4.24
N LEU A 55 4.42 8.94 -5.04
CA LEU A 55 4.19 7.57 -4.57
C LEU A 55 5.45 6.91 -4.00
N ARG A 56 6.63 7.32 -4.48
CA ARG A 56 7.91 6.88 -3.90
C ARG A 56 7.99 7.23 -2.42
N PHE A 57 7.59 8.44 -2.04
CA PHE A 57 7.61 8.87 -0.64
C PHE A 57 6.51 8.22 0.18
N ASP A 58 5.34 7.98 -0.42
CA ASP A 58 4.25 7.26 0.21
C ASP A 58 4.68 5.83 0.58
N ILE A 59 5.27 5.09 -0.37
CA ILE A 59 5.83 3.75 -0.13
C ILE A 59 6.90 3.79 0.97
N ILE A 60 7.81 4.77 0.93
CA ILE A 60 8.84 4.93 1.98
C ILE A 60 8.20 5.21 3.34
N ARG A 61 7.04 5.87 3.40
CA ARG A 61 6.34 6.14 4.68
C ARG A 61 5.47 4.97 5.13
N GLY A 62 5.44 3.86 4.39
CA GLY A 62 4.62 2.70 4.68
C GLY A 62 3.18 2.81 4.18
N ASP A 63 2.87 3.82 3.35
CA ASP A 63 1.61 3.88 2.62
C ASP A 63 1.73 2.99 1.37
N TYR A 64 1.22 1.77 1.51
CA TYR A 64 1.24 0.76 0.44
C TYR A 64 -0.05 0.73 -0.39
N ARG A 65 -0.90 1.77 -0.32
CA ARG A 65 -2.13 1.82 -1.12
C ARG A 65 -1.87 1.65 -2.61
N CYS A 66 -0.82 2.27 -3.16
CA CYS A 66 -0.45 2.07 -4.57
C CYS A 66 -0.08 0.61 -4.90
N LEU A 67 0.57 -0.11 -3.97
CA LEU A 67 0.91 -1.52 -4.19
C LEU A 67 -0.35 -2.39 -4.23
N TYR A 68 -1.29 -2.16 -3.30
CA TYR A 68 -2.57 -2.85 -3.28
C TYR A 68 -3.43 -2.51 -4.51
N LEU A 69 -3.41 -1.26 -4.98
CA LEU A 69 -4.08 -0.88 -6.22
C LEU A 69 -3.47 -1.63 -7.43
N GLY A 70 -2.14 -1.79 -7.49
CA GLY A 70 -1.51 -2.64 -8.50
C GLY A 70 -1.94 -4.10 -8.41
N TRP A 71 -2.12 -4.63 -7.19
CA TRP A 71 -2.70 -5.96 -6.99
C TRP A 71 -4.14 -6.06 -7.52
N LEU A 72 -4.99 -5.05 -7.26
CA LEU A 72 -6.35 -5.00 -7.80
C LEU A 72 -6.36 -4.99 -9.34
N TYR A 73 -5.42 -4.30 -9.96
CA TYR A 73 -5.27 -4.34 -11.41
C TYR A 73 -4.96 -5.76 -11.92
N CYS A 74 -4.07 -6.48 -11.24
CA CYS A 74 -3.76 -7.88 -11.58
C CYS A 74 -5.00 -8.78 -11.42
N ALA A 75 -5.77 -8.59 -10.33
CA ALA A 75 -7.03 -9.32 -10.14
C ALA A 75 -8.06 -9.02 -11.24
N GLN A 76 -8.21 -7.74 -11.63
CA GLN A 76 -9.09 -7.31 -12.71
C GLN A 76 -8.70 -7.88 -14.08
N THR A 77 -7.40 -8.07 -14.32
CA THR A 77 -6.86 -8.60 -15.57
C THR A 77 -6.81 -10.13 -15.62
N GLY A 78 -7.20 -10.80 -14.52
CA GLY A 78 -7.26 -12.26 -14.45
C GLY A 78 -5.93 -12.94 -14.13
N ASP A 79 -4.97 -12.23 -13.55
CA ASP A 79 -3.64 -12.77 -13.18
C ASP A 79 -3.72 -13.84 -12.06
N PHE A 80 -4.85 -13.93 -11.33
CA PHE A 80 -5.01 -14.79 -10.16
C PHE A 80 -6.14 -15.81 -10.34
N GLY A 81 -5.99 -16.96 -9.67
CA GLY A 81 -7.06 -17.94 -9.53
C GLY A 81 -8.24 -17.42 -8.69
N GLU A 82 -9.44 -17.91 -8.97
CA GLU A 82 -10.69 -17.51 -8.30
C GLU A 82 -10.66 -17.73 -6.78
N ASP A 83 -9.97 -18.77 -6.30
CA ASP A 83 -9.85 -19.15 -4.90
C ASP A 83 -8.68 -18.49 -4.15
N GLU A 84 -7.87 -17.69 -4.86
CA GLU A 84 -6.79 -16.94 -4.23
C GLU A 84 -7.34 -15.86 -3.29
N PHE A 85 -6.70 -15.67 -2.13
CA PHE A 85 -7.14 -14.69 -1.14
C PHE A 85 -6.59 -13.31 -1.41
N ASP A 86 -7.40 -12.27 -1.15
CA ASP A 86 -6.91 -10.90 -1.21
C ASP A 86 -5.81 -10.64 -0.16
N PRO A 87 -4.76 -9.87 -0.52
CA PRO A 87 -3.77 -9.45 0.45
C PRO A 87 -4.40 -8.42 1.41
N PRO A 88 -3.74 -8.12 2.54
CA PRO A 88 -4.31 -7.24 3.55
C PRO A 88 -4.66 -5.87 2.98
N VAL A 89 -5.91 -5.43 3.13
CA VAL A 89 -6.33 -4.14 2.59
C VAL A 89 -5.67 -3.00 3.39
N PRO A 90 -4.93 -2.09 2.74
CA PRO A 90 -4.29 -0.98 3.42
C PRO A 90 -5.34 -0.02 4.00
N PRO A 91 -5.04 0.66 5.12
CA PRO A 91 -5.94 1.64 5.72
C PRO A 91 -6.19 2.81 4.76
N ASN A 92 -7.37 3.44 4.88
CA ASN A 92 -7.77 4.61 4.09
C ASN A 92 -7.80 4.38 2.57
N LEU A 93 -8.10 3.16 2.13
CA LEU A 93 -8.24 2.86 0.70
C LEU A 93 -9.42 3.63 0.05
N GLY A 94 -10.48 3.90 0.81
CA GLY A 94 -11.63 4.68 0.33
C GLY A 94 -11.37 6.20 0.19
N ASP A 95 -10.22 6.71 0.64
CA ASP A 95 -9.85 8.12 0.57
C ASP A 95 -8.51 8.31 -0.16
N LEU A 96 -8.56 8.21 -1.48
CA LEU A 96 -7.38 8.27 -2.34
C LEU A 96 -6.83 9.70 -2.46
N THR A 97 -5.52 9.85 -2.26
CA THR A 97 -4.78 11.09 -2.51
C THR A 97 -4.67 11.36 -4.02
N ALA A 98 -4.30 12.58 -4.43
CA ALA A 98 -4.15 12.91 -5.85
C ALA A 98 -3.15 12.00 -6.60
N PRO A 99 -1.97 11.63 -6.04
CA PRO A 99 -1.07 10.65 -6.67
C PRO A 99 -1.72 9.26 -6.83
N LEU A 100 -2.49 8.79 -5.84
CA LEU A 100 -3.19 7.51 -5.92
C LEU A 100 -4.31 7.53 -6.95
N LYS A 101 -5.07 8.63 -7.05
CA LYS A 101 -6.07 8.82 -8.12
C LYS A 101 -5.43 8.79 -9.50
N SER A 102 -4.29 9.46 -9.64
CA SER A 102 -3.54 9.46 -10.91
C SER A 102 -2.99 8.08 -11.25
N PHE A 103 -2.58 7.30 -10.24
CA PHE A 103 -2.18 5.91 -10.42
C PHE A 103 -3.35 5.01 -10.85
N VAL A 104 -4.53 5.16 -10.24
CA VAL A 104 -5.75 4.43 -10.61
C VAL A 104 -6.15 4.70 -12.05
N ASP A 105 -6.11 5.96 -12.46
CA ASP A 105 -6.39 6.38 -13.84
C ASP A 105 -5.34 5.85 -14.82
N PHE A 106 -4.05 5.93 -14.47
CA PHE A 106 -2.96 5.38 -15.28
C PHE A 106 -3.10 3.87 -15.49
N MET A 107 -3.40 3.13 -14.42
CA MET A 107 -3.56 1.68 -14.45
C MET A 107 -4.94 1.22 -14.94
N ARG A 108 -5.90 2.15 -15.13
CA ARG A 108 -7.28 1.86 -15.55
C ARG A 108 -7.99 0.86 -14.63
N ILE A 109 -7.81 1.06 -13.33
CA ILE A 109 -8.45 0.23 -12.31
C ILE A 109 -9.91 0.68 -12.16
N ASP A 110 -10.82 -0.28 -12.16
CA ASP A 110 -12.23 -0.03 -11.92
C ASP A 110 -12.45 0.59 -10.53
N ILE A 111 -13.12 1.74 -10.50
CA ILE A 111 -13.45 2.46 -9.26
C ILE A 111 -14.37 1.60 -8.38
N ASP A 112 -15.23 0.78 -8.97
CA ASP A 112 -16.20 -0.04 -8.24
C ASP A 112 -15.52 -1.20 -7.52
N LEU A 113 -14.50 -1.77 -8.17
CA LEU A 113 -13.58 -2.69 -7.53
C LEU A 113 -12.87 -2.04 -6.33
N ILE A 114 -12.41 -0.80 -6.46
CA ILE A 114 -11.77 -0.08 -5.34
C ILE A 114 -12.75 0.19 -4.20
N VAL A 115 -13.99 0.58 -4.50
CA VAL A 115 -15.02 0.84 -3.47
C VAL A 115 -15.32 -0.43 -2.68
N VAL A 116 -15.55 -1.55 -3.36
CA VAL A 116 -15.77 -2.85 -2.71
C VAL A 116 -14.52 -3.30 -1.96
N ALA A 117 -13.34 -3.06 -2.53
CA ALA A 117 -12.09 -3.41 -1.87
C ALA A 117 -11.92 -2.64 -0.54
N ALA A 118 -12.23 -1.34 -0.56
CA ALA A 118 -12.12 -0.43 0.57
C ALA A 118 -13.05 -0.76 1.73
N GLU A 119 -14.09 -1.56 1.52
CA GLU A 119 -14.89 -2.06 2.64
C GLU A 119 -14.04 -2.83 3.65
N ASN A 120 -13.00 -3.53 3.22
CA ASN A 120 -12.09 -4.27 4.11
C ASN A 120 -10.95 -3.41 4.68
N SER A 121 -10.88 -2.11 4.35
CA SER A 121 -9.92 -1.18 4.94
C SER A 121 -10.17 -0.98 6.44
N ALA A 122 -9.10 -0.78 7.21
CA ALA A 122 -9.18 -0.54 8.65
C ALA A 122 -10.11 0.65 8.98
N SER A 123 -11.02 0.43 9.94
CA SER A 123 -11.95 1.46 10.43
C SER A 123 -11.24 2.57 11.20
N LYS A 124 -11.92 3.70 11.41
CA LYS A 124 -11.40 4.81 12.23
C LYS A 124 -11.03 4.38 13.65
N ASP A 125 -11.83 3.51 14.26
CA ASP A 125 -11.59 3.02 15.62
C ASP A 125 -10.31 2.18 15.69
N MET A 126 -10.10 1.28 14.71
CA MET A 126 -8.86 0.51 14.61
C MET A 126 -7.64 1.40 14.39
N GLN A 127 -7.79 2.46 13.59
CA GLN A 127 -6.73 3.43 13.37
C GLN A 127 -6.42 4.20 14.66
N ALA A 128 -7.43 4.60 15.44
CA ALA A 128 -7.24 5.25 16.74
C ALA A 128 -6.53 4.33 17.74
N GLU A 129 -6.91 3.05 17.82
CA GLU A 129 -6.22 2.06 18.64
C GLU A 129 -4.74 1.91 18.25
N HIS A 130 -4.44 1.86 16.95
CA HIS A 130 -3.09 1.80 16.45
C HIS A 130 -2.26 3.05 16.82
N GLN A 131 -2.87 4.24 16.80
CA GLN A 131 -2.23 5.48 17.25
C GLN A 131 -1.92 5.46 18.75
N GLU A 132 -2.81 4.94 19.58
CA GLU A 132 -2.55 4.81 21.02
C GLU A 132 -1.45 3.78 21.31
N LYS A 133 -1.43 2.65 20.60
CA LYS A 133 -0.31 1.68 20.66
C LYS A 133 1.01 2.32 20.28
N LEU A 134 1.03 3.13 19.21
CA LEU A 134 2.22 3.86 18.78
C LEU A 134 2.68 4.84 19.87
N LYS A 135 1.78 5.64 20.44
CA LYS A 135 2.11 6.58 21.54
C LYS A 135 2.69 5.84 22.74
N SER A 136 2.08 4.73 23.15
CA SER A 136 2.56 3.91 24.26
C SER A 136 3.95 3.35 23.98
N TRP A 137 4.15 2.81 22.77
CA TRP A 137 5.45 2.28 22.35
C TRP A 137 6.54 3.34 22.33
N ILE A 138 6.27 4.53 21.75
CA ILE A 138 7.20 5.66 21.75
C ILE A 138 7.53 6.07 23.20
N SER A 139 6.53 6.11 24.07
CA SER A 139 6.71 6.49 25.49
C SER A 139 7.64 5.52 26.22
N ASN A 140 7.61 4.24 25.86
CA ASN A 140 8.44 3.19 26.45
C ASN A 140 9.88 3.13 25.89
N LEU A 141 10.24 3.93 24.87
CA LEU A 141 11.63 3.99 24.39
C LEU A 141 12.56 4.61 25.44
N PRO A 142 13.80 4.11 25.61
CA PRO A 142 14.81 4.72 26.48
C PRO A 142 15.04 6.21 26.16
N GLU A 143 15.24 7.04 27.19
CA GLU A 143 15.44 8.49 27.01
C GLU A 143 16.64 8.81 26.12
N LYS A 144 17.78 8.15 26.35
CA LYS A 144 18.98 8.29 25.52
C LYS A 144 18.68 8.02 24.04
N GLU A 145 17.83 7.04 23.76
CA GLU A 145 17.46 6.71 22.39
C GLU A 145 16.56 7.77 21.76
N LYS A 146 15.59 8.30 22.52
CA LYS A 146 14.76 9.42 22.08
C LYS A 146 15.62 10.64 21.73
N ASP A 147 16.59 10.98 22.58
CA ASP A 147 17.52 12.09 22.36
C ASP A 147 18.37 11.91 21.09
N GLU A 148 18.90 10.70 20.87
CA GLU A 148 19.67 10.36 19.67
C GLU A 148 18.82 10.47 18.38
N ILE A 149 17.57 10.01 18.41
CA ILE A 149 16.64 10.13 17.29
C ILE A 149 16.35 11.61 16.98
N LEU A 150 16.02 12.41 18.01
CA LEU A 150 15.76 13.85 17.85
C LEU A 150 16.99 14.58 17.30
N PHE A 151 18.18 14.27 17.81
CA PHE A 151 19.43 14.82 17.31
C PHE A 151 19.66 14.49 15.83
N ARG A 152 19.42 13.23 15.42
CA ARG A 152 19.52 12.80 14.02
C ARG A 152 18.52 13.53 13.11
N MET A 153 17.30 13.78 13.58
CA MET A 153 16.28 14.51 12.81
C MET A 153 16.70 15.96 12.56
N VAL A 154 17.23 16.66 13.58
CA VAL A 154 17.69 18.06 13.45
C VAL A 154 18.91 18.16 12.54
N LYS A 155 19.84 17.20 12.59
CA LYS A 155 21.06 17.22 11.76
C LYS A 155 20.83 16.84 10.30
N ALA A 156 19.61 16.48 9.89
CA ALA A 156 19.29 15.96 8.56
C ALA A 156 20.11 14.72 8.11
N ASN A 157 20.83 14.08 9.05
CA ASN A 157 21.63 12.86 8.80
C ASN A 157 20.76 11.60 8.61
N GLY A 158 19.44 11.75 8.54
CA GLY A 158 18.49 10.66 8.38
C GLY A 158 17.17 11.17 7.84
N PRO A 159 17.04 11.43 6.52
CA PRO A 159 15.79 11.89 5.91
C PRO A 159 14.60 10.92 6.12
N TYR A 160 14.90 9.70 6.60
CA TYR A 160 13.94 8.63 6.83
C TYR A 160 13.91 8.15 8.29
N ALA A 161 14.44 8.92 9.25
CA ALA A 161 14.47 8.52 10.67
C ALA A 161 13.07 8.16 11.20
N GLY A 162 12.03 8.92 10.82
CA GLY A 162 10.65 8.61 11.17
C GLY A 162 10.14 7.30 10.57
N THR A 163 10.48 7.02 9.30
CA THR A 163 10.16 5.75 8.63
C THR A 163 10.85 4.58 9.32
N GLU A 164 12.14 4.70 9.64
CA GLU A 164 12.91 3.66 10.33
C GLU A 164 12.26 3.32 11.68
N LEU A 165 11.80 4.35 12.41
CA LEU A 165 11.13 4.18 13.68
C LEU A 165 9.77 3.49 13.53
N MET A 166 8.99 3.88 12.52
CA MET A 166 7.71 3.24 12.19
C MET A 166 7.89 1.77 11.81
N GLN A 167 8.89 1.46 10.99
CA GLN A 167 9.29 0.10 10.65
C GLN A 167 9.56 -0.74 11.90
N ARG A 168 10.32 -0.19 12.84
CA ARG A 168 10.64 -0.88 14.08
C ARG A 168 9.40 -1.09 14.95
N PHE A 169 8.52 -0.10 15.05
CA PHE A 169 7.22 -0.27 15.70
C PHE A 169 6.43 -1.41 15.08
N GLN A 170 6.30 -1.45 13.75
CA GLN A 170 5.61 -2.53 13.03
C GLN A 170 6.24 -3.91 13.25
N GLN A 171 7.56 -4.00 13.48
CA GLN A 171 8.23 -5.26 13.82
C GLN A 171 7.98 -5.70 15.28
N THR A 172 7.71 -4.75 16.18
CA THR A 172 7.35 -5.06 17.58
C THR A 172 5.89 -5.46 17.76
N VAL A 173 5.01 -5.05 16.84
CA VAL A 173 3.62 -5.51 16.79
C VAL A 173 3.59 -6.87 16.07
N PRO A 174 3.12 -7.95 16.71
CA PRO A 174 3.05 -9.26 16.05
C PRO A 174 2.30 -9.13 14.73
N ILE A 175 2.80 -9.81 13.69
CA ILE A 175 2.18 -9.84 12.36
C ILE A 175 0.67 -9.99 12.52
N LYS A 176 0.16 -10.96 13.30
CA LYS A 176 -1.28 -11.19 13.55
C LYS A 176 -2.12 -9.97 13.98
N ASP A 177 -1.57 -8.96 14.66
CA ASP A 177 -2.32 -7.77 15.06
C ASP A 177 -2.40 -6.69 13.96
N ASN A 178 -1.49 -6.71 12.96
CA ASN A 178 -1.62 -5.87 11.75
C ASN A 178 -2.75 -6.35 10.81
N TYR A 179 -3.26 -7.58 11.01
CA TYR A 179 -4.27 -8.24 10.17
C TYR A 179 -5.60 -8.39 10.90
N LYS A 180 -5.75 -7.78 12.09
CA LYS A 180 -7.06 -7.69 12.74
C LYS A 180 -7.92 -6.58 12.13
N SER A 181 -7.95 -6.43 10.80
CA SER A 181 -9.25 -6.06 10.22
C SER A 181 -10.13 -7.25 10.56
N GLY A 182 -11.04 -7.12 11.52
CA GLY A 182 -11.95 -8.19 11.94
C GLY A 182 -12.91 -8.66 10.84
N LYS A 183 -12.55 -8.48 9.57
CA LYS A 183 -13.28 -8.86 8.38
C LYS A 183 -12.64 -10.12 7.78
N LYS A 184 -13.52 -11.03 7.39
CA LYS A 184 -13.21 -12.35 6.85
C LYS A 184 -12.28 -12.20 5.63
N LEU A 185 -11.27 -13.07 5.51
CA LEU A 185 -10.52 -13.23 4.26
C LEU A 185 -11.53 -13.51 3.14
N ARG A 186 -11.39 -12.81 2.02
CA ARG A 186 -12.21 -12.99 0.83
C ARG A 186 -11.34 -13.47 -0.33
N THR A 187 -11.92 -14.26 -1.21
CA THR A 187 -11.23 -14.68 -2.42
C THR A 187 -11.27 -13.60 -3.51
N VAL A 188 -10.52 -13.79 -4.59
CA VAL A 188 -10.62 -12.98 -5.80
C VAL A 188 -12.04 -13.08 -6.38
N GLU A 189 -12.64 -14.27 -6.41
CA GLU A 189 -14.02 -14.47 -6.87
C GLU A 189 -15.03 -13.65 -6.04
N ASP A 190 -14.94 -13.70 -4.71
CA ASP A 190 -15.79 -12.92 -3.80
C ASP A 190 -15.69 -11.42 -4.09
N LEU A 191 -14.46 -10.94 -4.34
CA LEU A 191 -14.16 -9.54 -4.60
C LEU A 191 -14.74 -9.09 -5.95
N MET A 192 -14.48 -9.85 -7.02
CA MET A 192 -14.94 -9.53 -8.38
C MET A 192 -16.46 -9.60 -8.48
N THR A 193 -17.09 -10.67 -7.99
CA THR A 193 -18.55 -10.84 -7.98
C THR A 193 -19.24 -9.68 -7.27
N LYS A 194 -18.66 -9.23 -6.15
CA LYS A 194 -19.23 -8.13 -5.38
C LYS A 194 -19.04 -6.78 -6.07
N ALA A 195 -17.92 -6.57 -6.78
CA ALA A 195 -17.69 -5.38 -7.60
C ALA A 195 -18.71 -5.29 -8.74
N GLU A 196 -18.97 -6.41 -9.44
CA GLU A 196 -19.99 -6.49 -10.48
C GLU A 196 -21.40 -6.19 -9.95
N ALA A 197 -21.76 -6.79 -8.81
CA ALA A 197 -23.05 -6.53 -8.16
C ALA A 197 -23.20 -5.06 -7.71
N TYR A 198 -22.10 -4.44 -7.24
CA TYR A 198 -22.08 -3.03 -6.88
C TYR A 198 -22.29 -2.13 -8.11
N ALA A 199 -21.64 -2.45 -9.23
CA ALA A 199 -21.80 -1.72 -10.49
C ALA A 199 -23.23 -1.85 -11.05
N ALA A 200 -23.82 -3.05 -11.00
CA ALA A 200 -25.18 -3.30 -11.49
C ALA A 200 -26.30 -2.66 -10.62
N GLY A 201 -25.98 -2.31 -9.37
CA GLY A 201 -26.91 -1.69 -8.43
C GLY A 201 -26.97 -0.15 -8.49
N LYS A 202 -26.20 0.49 -9.36
CA LYS A 202 -26.19 1.94 -9.59
C LYS A 202 -27.19 2.37 -10.64
#